data_AF-A0A0F9DNW7-F1
#
_entry.id   AF-A0A0F9DNW7-F1
#
_cell.length_a   1.000
_cell.length_b   1.000
_cell.length_c   1.000
_cell.angle_alpha   90.00
_cell.angle_beta   90.00
_cell.angle_gamma   90.00
#
_symmetry.space_group_name_H-M   'P 1'
#
loop_
_entity.id
_entity.type
_entity.pdbx_description
1 polymer ?
#
loop_
_entity_poly.entity_id
_entity_poly.type
_entity_poly.pdbx_seq_one_letter_code
_entity_poly.pdbx_strand_id
1 'polypeptide(L)'
;MKTINDNVLENKLKVINGNILNIREGIICHQVNCKGVMGAGLALQIKNKWPEAYDAYMTAYREKYWRFGEILSVIVSEDPDICIIHMAGQNEYGHEPGKVYTNYMALATCMTKANDFAKAVD
;
A
#
# COMPACT_ATOMS: atom_id res chain seq x y z
N MET A 1 -9.83 -39.44 -3.07
CA MET A 1 -10.56 -38.71 -2.02
C MET A 1 -9.57 -38.09 -1.04
N LYS A 2 -9.36 -36.79 -1.17
CA LYS A 2 -9.33 -35.85 -0.03
C LYS A 2 -9.83 -34.56 -0.64
N THR A 3 -11.13 -34.34 -0.48
CA THR A 3 -11.83 -33.11 -0.83
C THR A 3 -11.04 -31.97 -0.22
N ILE A 4 -10.62 -31.02 -1.05
CA ILE A 4 -10.15 -29.73 -0.55
C ILE A 4 -11.34 -29.20 0.25
N ASN A 5 -11.17 -29.01 1.55
CA ASN A 5 -12.22 -28.45 2.38
C ASN A 5 -12.56 -27.07 1.81
N ASP A 6 -13.78 -26.94 1.28
CA ASP A 6 -14.40 -25.71 0.75
C ASP A 6 -14.62 -24.62 1.84
N ASN A 7 -13.91 -24.69 2.97
CA ASN A 7 -14.00 -23.76 4.09
C ASN A 7 -12.82 -22.77 4.16
N VAL A 8 -11.98 -22.68 3.12
CA VAL A 8 -10.99 -21.60 3.03
C VAL A 8 -11.66 -20.36 2.42
N LEU A 9 -12.40 -19.66 3.29
CA LEU A 9 -12.66 -18.23 3.26
C LEU A 9 -13.37 -17.70 2.01
N GLU A 10 -14.69 -17.66 2.07
CA GLU A 10 -15.57 -16.87 1.21
C GLU A 10 -15.43 -15.35 1.49
N ASN A 11 -14.21 -14.82 1.61
CA ASN A 11 -13.98 -13.37 1.56
C ASN A 11 -13.96 -12.95 0.09
N LYS A 12 -15.15 -12.80 -0.50
CA LYS A 12 -15.29 -12.30 -1.87
C LYS A 12 -14.66 -10.91 -1.96
N LEU A 13 -13.68 -10.76 -2.86
CA LEU A 13 -13.17 -9.46 -3.26
C LEU A 13 -14.35 -8.59 -3.72
N LYS A 14 -14.59 -7.49 -3.00
CA LYS A 14 -15.63 -6.53 -3.35
C LYS A 14 -15.03 -5.41 -4.18
N VAL A 15 -15.47 -5.28 -5.43
CA VAL A 15 -15.12 -4.14 -6.29
C VAL A 15 -16.11 -3.02 -6.04
N ILE A 16 -15.61 -1.83 -5.72
CA ILE A 16 -16.42 -0.63 -5.48
C ILE A 16 -16.00 0.43 -6.50
N ASN A 17 -16.96 0.96 -7.25
CA ASN A 17 -16.71 2.08 -8.17
C ASN A 17 -16.78 3.40 -7.39
N GLY A 18 -15.62 4.02 -7.17
CA GLY A 18 -15.53 5.28 -6.46
C GLY A 18 -14.10 5.78 -6.33
N ASN A 19 -13.93 6.95 -5.70
CA ASN A 19 -12.62 7.45 -5.33
C ASN A 19 -12.21 6.86 -3.97
N ILE A 20 -11.13 6.08 -3.94
CA ILE A 20 -10.61 5.46 -2.72
C ILE A 20 -10.27 6.48 -1.63
N LEU A 21 -10.00 7.74 -1.99
CA LEU A 21 -9.72 8.79 -1.03
C LEU A 21 -10.96 9.29 -0.30
N ASN A 22 -12.17 8.90 -0.70
CA ASN A 22 -13.43 9.35 -0.08
C ASN A 22 -13.95 8.39 1.01
N ILE A 23 -13.22 7.34 1.35
CA ILE A 23 -13.57 6.47 2.47
C ILE A 23 -13.48 7.25 3.80
N ARG A 24 -14.19 6.78 4.82
CA ARG A 24 -14.24 7.40 6.16
C ARG A 24 -13.57 6.56 7.25
N GLU A 25 -13.28 5.31 6.95
CA GLU A 25 -12.62 4.37 7.85
C GLU A 25 -11.92 3.30 7.01
N GLY A 26 -10.84 2.73 7.54
CA GLY A 26 -10.14 1.59 6.99
C GLY A 26 -8.71 1.88 6.51
N ILE A 27 -8.14 0.86 5.85
CA ILE A 27 -6.74 0.85 5.45
C ILE A 27 -6.63 1.01 3.92
N ILE A 28 -5.94 2.05 3.46
CA ILE A 28 -5.60 2.26 2.06
C ILE A 28 -4.20 1.70 1.81
N CYS A 29 -4.13 0.53 1.18
CA CYS A 29 -2.89 -0.04 0.70
C CYS A 29 -2.57 0.47 -0.70
N HIS A 30 -1.39 1.02 -0.92
CA HIS A 30 -0.93 1.40 -2.26
C HIS A 30 0.54 1.07 -2.48
N GLN A 31 0.85 0.66 -3.71
CA GLN A 31 2.22 0.35 -4.11
C GLN A 31 2.98 1.64 -4.43
N VAL A 32 4.19 1.77 -3.86
CA VAL A 32 5.10 2.91 -4.08
C VAL A 32 6.46 2.43 -4.54
N ASN A 33 7.25 3.36 -5.09
CA ASN A 33 8.63 3.09 -5.46
C ASN A 33 9.59 3.23 -4.28
N CYS A 34 10.83 2.78 -4.47
CA CYS A 34 11.92 2.90 -3.50
C CYS A 34 12.84 4.11 -3.76
N LYS A 35 12.40 5.12 -4.53
CA LYS A 35 13.22 6.30 -4.90
C LYS A 35 12.81 7.62 -4.25
N GLY A 36 11.87 7.59 -3.32
CA GLY A 36 11.40 8.82 -2.68
C GLY A 36 10.56 9.70 -3.63
N VAL A 37 9.85 9.10 -4.59
CA VAL A 37 9.08 9.85 -5.60
C VAL A 37 7.59 9.55 -5.50
N MET A 38 6.77 10.59 -5.34
CA MET A 38 5.30 10.52 -5.41
C MET A 38 4.77 11.64 -6.31
N GLY A 39 5.03 11.51 -7.62
CA GLY A 39 4.77 12.56 -8.62
C GLY A 39 3.59 12.31 -9.54
N ALA A 40 2.92 11.15 -9.45
CA ALA A 40 1.79 10.79 -10.31
C ALA A 40 0.83 9.80 -9.62
N GLY A 41 -0.34 9.60 -10.22
CA GLY A 41 -1.32 8.59 -9.82
C GLY A 41 -1.80 8.73 -8.38
N LEU A 42 -2.17 7.60 -7.78
CA LEU A 42 -2.68 7.55 -6.40
C LEU A 42 -1.68 8.09 -5.38
N ALA A 43 -0.38 7.83 -5.57
CA ALA A 43 0.66 8.32 -4.66
C ALA A 43 0.71 9.86 -4.59
N LEU A 44 0.57 10.56 -5.73
CA LEU A 44 0.47 12.03 -5.73
C LEU A 44 -0.81 12.51 -5.05
N GLN A 45 -1.93 11.83 -5.27
CA GLN A 45 -3.20 12.22 -4.65
C GLN A 45 -3.17 12.02 -3.13
N ILE A 46 -2.59 10.92 -2.64
CA ILE A 46 -2.33 10.67 -1.21
C ILE A 46 -1.40 11.75 -0.66
N LYS A 47 -0.29 12.06 -1.33
CA LYS A 47 0.63 13.13 -0.91
C LYS A 47 -0.08 14.47 -0.75
N ASN A 48 -0.98 14.82 -1.67
CA ASN A 48 -1.69 16.09 -1.64
C ASN A 48 -2.77 16.11 -0.55
N LYS A 49 -3.47 14.99 -0.32
CA LYS A 49 -4.55 14.90 0.67
C LYS A 49 -4.04 14.71 2.10
N TRP A 50 -3.02 13.88 2.28
CA TRP A 50 -2.43 13.52 3.58
C TRP A 50 -0.90 13.69 3.53
N PRO A 51 -0.39 14.93 3.62
CA PRO A 51 1.04 15.22 3.51
C PRO A 51 1.91 14.45 4.52
N GLU A 52 1.40 14.19 5.72
CA GLU A 52 2.10 13.43 6.76
C GLU A 52 2.42 11.99 6.33
N ALA A 53 1.58 11.37 5.49
CA ALA A 53 1.86 10.05 4.92
C ALA A 53 3.06 10.10 3.97
N TYR A 54 3.21 11.19 3.20
CA TYR A 54 4.37 11.42 2.36
C TYR A 54 5.62 11.72 3.19
N ASP A 55 5.51 12.51 4.26
CA ASP A 55 6.64 12.84 5.12
C ASP A 55 7.21 11.59 5.81
N ALA A 56 6.35 10.71 6.32
CA ALA A 56 6.77 9.42 6.86
C ALA A 56 7.51 8.56 5.82
N TYR A 57 6.97 8.48 4.60
CA TYR A 57 7.62 7.77 3.49
C TYR A 57 9.00 8.37 3.14
N MET A 58 9.11 9.70 3.11
CA MET A 58 10.37 10.38 2.83
C MET A 58 11.39 10.21 3.95
N THR A 59 10.96 10.18 5.20
CA THR A 59 11.82 9.83 6.35
C THR A 59 12.38 8.42 6.17
N ALA A 60 11.51 7.43 5.88
CA ALA A 60 11.94 6.05 5.63
C ALA A 60 12.94 5.91 4.48
N TYR A 61 12.70 6.65 3.40
CA TYR A 61 13.62 6.71 2.26
C TYR A 61 14.97 7.33 2.65
N ARG A 62 14.97 8.50 3.32
CA ARG A 62 16.18 9.25 3.68
C ARG A 62 17.03 8.52 4.73
N GLU A 63 16.39 7.86 5.69
CA GLU A 63 17.05 7.09 6.73
C GLU A 63 17.49 5.69 6.27
N LYS A 64 17.29 5.36 4.97
CA LYS A 64 17.82 4.16 4.29
C LYS A 64 17.33 2.81 4.86
N TYR A 65 16.19 2.82 5.56
CA TYR A 65 15.49 1.59 5.94
C TYR A 65 14.35 1.21 4.99
N TRP A 66 14.03 2.05 3.99
CA TRP A 66 13.05 1.72 2.95
C TRP A 66 13.60 0.78 1.88
N ARG A 67 13.03 -0.44 1.76
CA ARG A 67 13.50 -1.51 0.87
C ARG A 67 12.34 -2.32 0.30
N PHE A 68 12.61 -3.09 -0.74
CA PHE A 68 11.64 -3.99 -1.34
C PHE A 68 10.96 -4.90 -0.32
N GLY A 69 9.64 -5.05 -0.45
CA GLY A 69 8.86 -5.92 0.43
C GLY A 69 8.60 -5.32 1.81
N GLU A 70 9.08 -4.11 2.10
CA GLU A 70 8.70 -3.37 3.29
C GLU A 70 7.37 -2.65 3.14
N ILE A 71 6.71 -2.47 4.28
CA ILE A 71 5.51 -1.66 4.41
C ILE A 71 5.76 -0.53 5.40
N LEU A 72 5.06 0.60 5.23
CA LEU A 72 5.01 1.68 6.20
C LEU A 72 3.54 2.08 6.39
N SER A 73 3.01 1.81 7.57
CA SER A 73 1.68 2.23 8.00
C SER A 73 1.74 3.63 8.61
N VAL A 74 0.81 4.50 8.23
CA VAL A 74 0.65 5.85 8.79
C VAL A 74 -0.81 6.04 9.13
N ILE A 75 -1.11 6.35 10.39
CA ILE A 75 -2.45 6.77 10.80
C ILE A 75 -2.60 8.24 10.45
N VAL A 76 -3.71 8.62 9.82
CA VAL A 76 -3.97 10.01 9.45
C VAL A 76 -4.41 10.78 10.69
N SER A 77 -3.70 11.85 11.06
CA SER A 77 -3.93 12.58 12.30
C SER A 77 -5.31 13.27 12.33
N GLU A 78 -5.73 13.81 11.17
CA GLU A 78 -7.03 14.50 11.03
C GLU A 78 -8.21 13.53 10.85
N ASP A 79 -7.93 12.26 10.56
CA ASP A 79 -8.92 11.21 10.31
C ASP A 79 -8.36 9.88 10.85
N PRO A 80 -8.37 9.67 12.18
CA PRO A 80 -7.64 8.57 12.83
C PRO A 80 -8.20 7.19 12.49
N ASP A 81 -9.40 7.13 11.89
CA ASP A 81 -10.00 5.90 11.38
C ASP A 81 -9.42 5.51 10.00
N ILE A 82 -8.60 6.37 9.40
CA ILE A 82 -7.88 6.12 8.14
C ILE A 82 -6.42 5.80 8.40
N CYS A 83 -5.98 4.66 7.85
CA CYS A 83 -4.57 4.29 7.79
C CYS A 83 -4.10 4.16 6.34
N ILE A 84 -2.92 4.70 6.04
CA ILE A 84 -2.26 4.55 4.75
C ILE A 84 -1.11 3.55 4.90
N ILE A 85 -1.11 2.49 4.09
CA ILE A 85 0.02 1.57 3.99
C ILE A 85 0.74 1.78 2.66
N HIS A 86 1.95 2.34 2.74
CA HIS A 86 2.88 2.35 1.62
C HIS A 86 3.47 0.95 1.46
N MET A 87 3.43 0.39 0.25
CA MET A 87 4.00 -0.93 -0.06
C MET A 87 5.18 -0.78 -1.03
N ALA A 88 6.38 -1.15 -0.59
CA ALA A 88 7.61 -1.06 -1.37
C ALA A 88 7.70 -2.13 -2.47
N GLY A 89 6.80 -2.07 -3.44
CA GLY A 89 6.65 -3.07 -4.51
C GLY A 89 7.43 -2.75 -5.79
N GLN A 90 8.17 -1.64 -5.84
CA GLN A 90 8.76 -1.13 -7.09
C GLN A 90 10.12 -0.47 -6.84
N ASN A 91 11.18 -0.82 -7.59
CA ASN A 91 12.51 -0.23 -7.35
C ASN A 91 12.59 1.22 -7.86
N GLU A 92 12.34 1.36 -9.17
CA GLU A 92 12.45 2.59 -9.95
C GLU A 92 11.06 3.23 -10.10
N TYR A 93 10.87 4.20 -10.99
CA TYR A 93 9.54 4.70 -11.34
C TYR A 93 9.49 5.15 -12.79
N GLY A 94 8.28 5.17 -13.35
CA GLY A 94 8.06 5.55 -14.73
C GLY A 94 6.76 5.00 -15.31
N HIS A 95 6.55 5.30 -16.58
CA HIS A 95 5.37 4.92 -17.36
C HIS A 95 5.77 4.46 -18.78
N GLU A 96 7.01 4.01 -18.95
CA GLU A 96 7.55 3.61 -20.26
C GLU A 96 6.75 2.43 -20.82
N PRO A 97 6.25 2.54 -22.06
CA PRO A 97 5.52 1.46 -22.70
C PRO A 97 6.30 0.15 -22.71
N GLY A 98 5.66 -0.95 -22.30
CA GLY A 98 6.25 -2.28 -22.28
C GLY A 98 7.18 -2.56 -21.10
N LYS A 99 7.42 -1.61 -20.19
CA LYS A 99 8.25 -1.82 -19.01
C LYS A 99 7.39 -2.07 -17.76
N VAL A 100 7.69 -3.17 -17.08
CA VAL A 100 7.10 -3.49 -15.77
C VAL A 100 8.03 -2.99 -14.68
N TYR A 101 7.54 -2.07 -13.86
CA TYR A 101 8.26 -1.51 -12.73
C TYR A 101 8.04 -2.27 -11.42
N THR A 102 6.89 -2.94 -11.32
CA THR A 102 6.50 -3.71 -10.14
C THR A 102 7.35 -4.98 -10.03
N ASN A 103 7.97 -5.15 -8.87
CA ASN A 103 8.50 -6.44 -8.43
C ASN A 103 7.36 -7.22 -7.77
N TYR A 104 6.78 -8.17 -8.49
CA TYR A 104 5.62 -8.94 -8.01
C TYR A 104 5.90 -9.74 -6.74
N MET A 105 7.11 -10.26 -6.55
CA MET A 105 7.47 -10.96 -5.30
C MET A 105 7.49 -10.00 -4.12
N ALA A 106 8.08 -8.81 -4.29
CA ALA A 106 8.09 -7.78 -3.26
C ALA A 106 6.66 -7.31 -2.93
N LEU A 107 5.83 -7.07 -3.94
CA LEU A 107 4.43 -6.69 -3.74
C LEU A 107 3.64 -7.79 -3.01
N ALA A 108 3.84 -9.07 -3.36
CA ALA A 108 3.21 -10.18 -2.65
C ALA A 108 3.62 -10.22 -1.17
N THR A 109 4.91 -10.02 -0.87
CA THR A 109 5.41 -9.88 0.51
C THR A 109 4.74 -8.71 1.24
N CYS A 110 4.61 -7.55 0.57
CA CYS A 110 3.92 -6.40 1.16
C CYS A 110 2.46 -6.70 1.47
N MET A 111 1.75 -7.40 0.58
CA MET A 111 0.35 -7.77 0.79
C MET A 111 0.18 -8.70 1.99
N THR A 112 1.09 -9.67 2.17
CA THR A 112 1.11 -10.52 3.38
C THR A 112 1.31 -9.69 4.64
N LYS A 113 2.33 -8.81 4.66
CA LYS A 113 2.61 -7.93 5.81
C LYS A 113 1.43 -6.99 6.10
N ALA A 114 0.80 -6.43 5.08
CA ALA A 114 -0.36 -5.54 5.22
C ALA A 114 -1.58 -6.29 5.79
N ASN A 115 -1.80 -7.53 5.36
CA ASN A 115 -2.83 -8.39 5.94
C ASN A 115 -2.54 -8.72 7.41
N ASP A 116 -1.29 -9.00 7.77
CA ASP A 116 -0.91 -9.28 9.16
C ASP A 116 -1.07 -8.04 10.04
N PHE A 117 -0.71 -6.86 9.53
CA PHE A 117 -1.00 -5.58 10.19
C PHE A 117 -2.50 -5.39 10.40
N ALA A 118 -3.31 -5.58 9.35
CA ALA A 118 -4.76 -5.38 9.43
C ALA A 118 -5.40 -6.27 10.51
N LYS A 119 -4.98 -7.54 10.63
CA LYS A 119 -5.46 -8.46 11.67
C LYS A 119 -5.03 -8.07 13.10
N ALA A 120 -3.98 -7.29 13.24
CA ALA A 120 -3.43 -6.89 14.54
C ALA A 120 -4.05 -5.58 15.07
N VAL A 121 -4.69 -4.81 14.19
CA VAL A 121 -5.34 -3.52 14.52
C VAL A 121 -6.86 -3.58 14.49
N ASP A 122 -7.43 -4.71 14.06
CA ASP A 122 -8.84 -5.09 14.21
C ASP A 122 -9.09 -5.67 15.61
#